data_AF-A0A9N9J836-F1
#
_entry.id   AF-A0A9N9J836-F1
#
_cell.length_a   1.000
_cell.length_b   1.000
_cell.length_c   1.000
_cell.angle_alpha   90.00
_cell.angle_beta   90.00
_cell.angle_gamma   90.00
#
_symmetry.space_group_name_H-M   'P 1'
#
loop_
_entity.id
_entity.type
_entity.pdbx_description
1 polymer ?
#
loop_
_entity_poly.entity_id
_entity_poly.type
_entity_poly.pdbx_seq_one_letter_code
_entity_poly.pdbx_strand_id
1 'polypeptide(L)'
;KNTGVKWCQSCNAKRLEAEFPNWTSDNKELDRFLRETQLTARCWQEVFEWIPYANITEVEEVGRGGYGIVYKSKWEGGCIIKWISKEKKWERWGTEYVALKSLNGEFSDFMHE
;
A
#
# COMPACT_ATOMS: atom_id res chain seq x y z
N LYS A 1 -11.93 12.30 15.13
CA LYS A 1 -11.48 11.89 16.48
C LYS A 1 -10.20 11.06 16.32
N ASN A 2 -9.23 11.20 17.22
CA ASN A 2 -8.09 10.29 17.25
C ASN A 2 -8.57 8.93 17.73
N THR A 3 -8.22 7.87 17.00
CA THR A 3 -8.58 6.49 17.29
C THR A 3 -7.38 5.71 17.86
N GLY A 4 -6.19 6.32 17.92
CA GLY A 4 -5.01 5.82 18.64
C GLY A 4 -3.90 6.88 18.80
N VAL A 5 -2.83 6.54 19.54
CA VAL A 5 -1.68 7.46 19.82
C VAL A 5 -0.94 7.88 18.55
N LYS A 6 -0.93 7.02 17.54
CA LYS A 6 -0.21 7.21 16.27
C LYS A 6 -1.14 7.52 15.08
N TRP A 7 -2.47 7.51 15.28
CA TRP A 7 -3.45 7.58 14.19
C TRP A 7 -4.59 8.55 14.49
N CYS A 8 -4.79 9.52 13.58
CA CYS A 8 -5.97 10.36 13.56
C CYS A 8 -6.82 9.96 12.36
N GLN A 9 -7.89 9.20 12.56
CA GLN A 9 -8.78 8.74 11.47
C GLN A 9 -9.20 9.89 10.56
N SER A 10 -9.86 10.93 11.10
CA SER A 10 -10.36 12.05 10.30
C SER A 10 -9.25 12.90 9.65
N CYS A 11 -8.07 12.97 10.25
CA CYS A 11 -6.96 13.75 9.69
C CYS A 11 -6.26 12.96 8.58
N ASN A 12 -6.05 11.67 8.79
CA ASN A 12 -5.35 10.79 7.86
C ASN A 12 -6.23 10.47 6.66
N ALA A 13 -7.54 10.28 6.85
CA ALA A 13 -8.51 10.18 5.75
C ALA A 13 -8.41 11.38 4.81
N LYS A 14 -8.41 12.62 5.34
CA LYS A 14 -8.25 13.84 4.52
C LYS A 14 -6.90 13.93 3.80
N ARG A 15 -5.83 13.38 4.39
CA ARG A 15 -4.49 13.36 3.76
C ARG A 15 -4.43 12.35 2.62
N LEU A 16 -4.90 11.14 2.87
CA LEU A 16 -4.96 10.07 1.89
C LEU A 16 -5.91 10.45 0.73
N GLU A 17 -7.04 11.09 1.02
CA GLU A 17 -7.96 11.60 0.00
C GLU A 17 -7.29 12.59 -0.97
N ALA A 18 -6.38 13.43 -0.47
CA ALA A 18 -5.61 14.35 -1.31
C ALA A 18 -4.58 13.63 -2.21
N GLU A 19 -4.24 12.37 -1.92
CA GLU A 19 -3.33 11.53 -2.70
C GLU A 19 -4.06 10.69 -3.76
N PHE A 20 -5.40 10.58 -3.73
CA PHE A 20 -6.17 9.78 -4.69
C PHE A 20 -5.98 10.15 -6.17
N PRO A 21 -5.72 11.42 -6.55
CA PRO A 21 -5.42 11.75 -7.94
C PRO A 21 -4.06 11.24 -8.42
N ASN A 22 -3.16 10.80 -7.52
CA ASN A 22 -1.80 10.42 -7.86
C ASN A 22 -1.65 8.94 -8.25
N TRP A 23 -2.69 8.13 -8.11
CA TRP A 23 -2.66 6.71 -8.46
C TRP A 23 -4.03 6.19 -8.87
N THR A 24 -4.03 5.17 -9.73
CA THR A 24 -5.19 4.41 -10.19
C THR A 24 -4.71 3.00 -10.49
N SER A 25 -5.53 1.99 -10.18
CA SER A 25 -5.26 0.61 -10.60
C SER A 25 -5.82 0.27 -11.99
N ASP A 26 -6.44 1.26 -12.65
CA ASP A 26 -7.31 1.10 -13.82
C ASP A 26 -8.51 0.18 -13.61
N ASN A 27 -8.72 -0.26 -12.36
CA ASN A 27 -9.89 -1.01 -11.92
C ASN A 27 -10.68 -0.16 -10.92
N LYS A 28 -11.80 0.41 -11.42
CA LYS A 28 -12.66 1.30 -10.63
C LYS A 28 -13.23 0.66 -9.36
N GLU A 29 -13.47 -0.66 -9.37
CA GLU A 29 -14.00 -1.36 -8.20
C GLU A 29 -12.93 -1.52 -7.13
N LEU A 30 -11.71 -1.87 -7.54
CA LEU A 30 -10.56 -1.97 -6.66
C LEU A 30 -10.18 -0.59 -6.09
N ASP A 31 -10.14 0.45 -6.93
CA ASP A 31 -9.87 1.82 -6.49
C ASP A 31 -10.89 2.28 -5.46
N ARG A 32 -12.19 2.03 -5.70
CA ARG A 32 -13.25 2.36 -4.74
C ARG A 32 -13.02 1.64 -3.42
N PHE A 33 -12.75 0.33 -3.46
CA PHE A 33 -12.50 -0.46 -2.27
C PHE A 33 -11.28 0.07 -1.48
N LEU A 34 -10.16 0.31 -2.14
CA LEU A 34 -8.95 0.86 -1.50
C LEU A 34 -9.23 2.22 -0.87
N ARG A 35 -9.88 3.15 -1.60
CA ARG A 35 -10.22 4.48 -1.07
C ARG A 35 -11.15 4.39 0.15
N GLU A 36 -12.16 3.49 0.12
CA GLU A 36 -13.06 3.27 1.26
C GLU A 36 -12.30 2.78 2.51
N THR A 37 -11.36 1.84 2.36
CA THR A 37 -10.54 1.38 3.48
C THR A 37 -9.66 2.52 4.03
N GLN A 38 -9.04 3.32 3.16
CA GLN A 38 -8.18 4.45 3.54
C GLN A 38 -8.95 5.55 4.29
N LEU A 39 -10.19 5.85 3.88
CA LEU A 39 -11.05 6.85 4.53
C LEU A 39 -11.61 6.38 5.88
N THR A 40 -11.82 5.07 6.06
CA THR A 40 -12.48 4.52 7.25
C THR A 40 -11.51 3.97 8.29
N ALA A 41 -10.25 3.71 7.93
CA ALA A 41 -9.24 3.12 8.79
C ALA A 41 -9.07 3.82 10.14
N ARG A 42 -9.16 3.02 11.22
CA ARG A 42 -9.10 3.51 12.61
C ARG A 42 -7.69 3.37 13.20
N CYS A 43 -6.81 2.61 12.56
CA CYS A 43 -5.39 2.54 12.90
C CYS A 43 -4.58 2.31 11.63
N TRP A 44 -3.25 2.40 11.75
CA TRP A 44 -2.35 2.21 10.61
C TRP A 44 -2.42 0.78 10.06
N GLN A 45 -2.72 -0.22 10.88
CA GLN A 45 -2.89 -1.62 10.44
C GLN A 45 -4.16 -1.86 9.61
N GLU A 46 -5.15 -0.98 9.69
CA GLU A 46 -6.42 -1.10 8.94
C GLU A 46 -6.36 -0.44 7.56
N VAL A 47 -5.29 0.31 7.26
CA VAL A 47 -5.14 1.01 5.98
C VAL A 47 -4.60 0.05 4.94
N PHE A 48 -5.31 -0.09 3.82
CA PHE A 48 -4.74 -0.69 2.62
C PHE A 48 -4.06 0.40 1.81
N GLU A 49 -2.77 0.26 1.62
CA GLU A 49 -1.96 1.22 0.86
C GLU A 49 -1.86 0.81 -0.60
N TRP A 50 -1.92 1.80 -1.49
CA TRP A 50 -1.40 1.63 -2.85
C TRP A 50 0.13 1.70 -2.79
N ILE A 51 0.80 0.68 -3.28
CA ILE A 51 2.27 0.60 -3.28
C ILE A 51 2.73 0.73 -4.73
N PRO A 52 3.37 1.85 -5.12
CA PRO A 52 3.96 1.98 -6.45
C PRO A 52 4.95 0.86 -6.68
N TYR A 53 4.92 0.28 -7.87
CA TYR A 53 5.74 -0.88 -8.19
C TYR A 53 7.24 -0.57 -8.06
N ALA A 54 7.65 0.67 -8.34
CA ALA A 54 9.03 1.14 -8.19
C ALA A 54 9.60 1.02 -6.76
N ASN A 55 8.74 0.90 -5.73
CA ASN A 55 9.18 0.69 -4.34
C ASN A 55 9.38 -0.79 -3.99
N ILE A 56 9.12 -1.71 -4.93
CA ILE A 56 9.32 -3.13 -4.77
C ILE A 56 10.55 -3.56 -5.56
N THR A 57 11.56 -4.08 -4.86
CA THR A 57 12.84 -4.52 -5.42
C THR A 57 13.14 -5.97 -5.02
N GLU A 58 14.24 -6.53 -5.55
CA GLU A 58 14.71 -7.90 -5.20
C GLU A 58 13.60 -8.96 -5.34
N VAL A 59 12.91 -8.98 -6.49
CA VAL A 59 11.78 -9.88 -6.72
C VAL A 59 12.26 -11.25 -7.16
N GLU A 60 12.10 -12.23 -6.28
CA GLU A 60 12.52 -13.63 -6.46
C GLU A 60 11.29 -14.56 -6.35
N GLU A 61 11.04 -15.37 -7.38
CA GLU A 61 9.94 -16.36 -7.34
C GLU A 61 10.21 -17.41 -6.25
N VAL A 62 9.26 -17.60 -5.35
CA VAL A 62 9.32 -18.65 -4.30
C VAL A 62 8.41 -19.84 -4.59
N GLY A 63 7.41 -19.66 -5.45
CA GLY A 63 6.56 -20.76 -5.88
C GLY A 63 5.36 -20.32 -6.72
N ARG A 64 4.88 -21.26 -7.52
CA ARG A 64 3.72 -21.10 -8.41
C ARG A 64 2.63 -22.10 -8.03
N GLY A 65 1.39 -21.63 -7.99
CA GLY A 65 0.20 -22.47 -7.75
C GLY A 65 -0.91 -22.18 -8.74
N GLY A 66 -2.06 -22.84 -8.58
CA GLY A 66 -3.22 -22.66 -9.46
C GLY A 66 -3.87 -21.26 -9.43
N TYR A 67 -3.45 -20.40 -8.49
CA TYR A 67 -3.99 -19.05 -8.27
C TYR A 67 -2.88 -17.97 -8.28
N GLY A 68 -1.85 -18.18 -9.11
CA GLY A 68 -0.79 -17.21 -9.34
C GLY A 68 0.58 -17.61 -8.80
N ILE A 69 1.48 -16.64 -8.77
CA ILE A 69 2.89 -16.80 -8.38
C ILE A 69 3.16 -15.97 -7.13
N VAL A 70 3.93 -16.53 -6.21
CA VAL A 70 4.40 -15.84 -5.02
C VAL A 70 5.87 -15.53 -5.20
N TYR A 71 6.23 -14.29 -4.89
CA TYR A 71 7.58 -13.78 -4.89
C TYR A 71 7.95 -13.36 -3.48
N LYS A 72 9.21 -13.60 -3.12
CA LYS A 72 9.86 -12.85 -2.05
C LYS A 72 10.33 -11.55 -2.67
N SER A 73 10.00 -10.43 -2.04
CA SER A 73 10.37 -9.10 -2.54
C SER A 73 10.77 -8.21 -1.40
N LYS A 74 11.54 -7.18 -1.69
CA LYS A 74 11.90 -6.13 -0.75
C LYS A 74 11.03 -4.92 -1.00
N TRP A 75 10.31 -4.48 0.02
CA TRP A 75 9.54 -3.25 -0.03
C TRP A 75 10.34 -2.11 0.59
N GLU A 76 10.74 -1.16 -0.24
CA GLU A 76 11.44 0.04 0.21
C GLU A 76 10.47 1.00 0.93
N GLY A 77 10.85 1.38 2.14
CA GLY A 77 10.06 2.27 3.00
C GLY A 77 9.05 1.56 3.91
N GLY A 78 8.51 0.40 3.52
CA GLY A 78 7.57 -0.37 4.35
C GLY A 78 6.23 0.34 4.60
N CYS A 79 5.42 -0.19 5.52
CA CYS A 79 4.08 0.35 5.81
C CYS A 79 4.09 1.71 6.54
N ILE A 80 3.02 2.49 6.40
CA ILE A 80 2.79 3.73 7.14
C ILE A 80 2.59 3.43 8.63
N ILE A 81 3.20 4.25 9.49
CA ILE A 81 3.08 4.16 10.95
C ILE A 81 2.32 5.34 11.53
N LYS A 82 2.66 6.57 11.14
CA LYS A 82 1.97 7.80 11.57
C LYS A 82 2.30 8.98 10.67
N TRP A 83 1.53 10.06 10.80
CA TRP A 83 1.85 11.35 10.21
C TRP A 83 2.77 12.17 11.11
N ILE A 84 3.86 12.72 10.55
CA ILE A 84 4.75 13.67 11.25
C ILE A 84 4.35 15.10 10.84
N SER A 85 3.55 15.78 11.67
CA SER A 85 3.02 17.12 11.35
C SER A 85 4.08 18.19 11.07
N LYS A 86 5.24 18.14 11.75
CA LYS A 86 6.33 19.11 11.56
C LYS A 86 6.97 18.99 10.18
N GLU A 87 7.14 17.75 9.71
CA GLU A 87 7.82 17.43 8.46
C GLU A 87 6.84 17.29 7.29
N LYS A 88 5.54 17.29 7.59
CA LYS A 88 4.45 17.09 6.63
C LYS A 88 4.67 15.84 5.77
N LYS A 89 5.06 14.74 6.41
CA LYS A 89 5.31 13.45 5.76
C LYS A 89 4.85 12.27 6.60
N TRP A 90 4.66 11.13 5.95
CA TRP A 90 4.42 9.85 6.60
C TRP A 90 5.72 9.31 7.22
N GLU A 91 5.67 8.94 8.50
CA GLU A 91 6.63 8.01 9.09
C GLU A 91 6.28 6.61 8.59
N ARG A 92 7.28 5.89 8.08
CA ARG A 92 7.12 4.52 7.59
C ARG A 92 7.99 3.57 8.39
N TRP A 93 7.65 2.29 8.39
CA TRP A 93 8.33 1.25 9.15
C TRP A 93 9.81 1.09 8.76
N GLY A 94 10.12 1.32 7.49
CA GLY A 94 11.43 1.06 6.90
C GLY A 94 11.41 -0.19 6.03
N THR A 95 12.51 -0.41 5.32
CA THR A 95 12.62 -1.49 4.33
C THR A 95 12.43 -2.87 4.96
N GLU A 96 11.57 -3.69 4.37
CA GLU A 96 11.24 -5.04 4.84
C GLU A 96 11.10 -6.04 3.68
N TYR A 97 11.29 -7.33 3.96
CA TYR A 97 10.96 -8.39 3.00
C TYR A 97 9.48 -8.75 3.14
N VAL A 98 8.79 -8.82 2.01
CA VAL A 98 7.36 -9.13 1.90
C VAL A 98 7.12 -10.28 0.93
N ALA A 99 5.96 -10.91 1.07
CA ALA A 99 5.43 -11.82 0.05
C ALA A 99 4.59 -11.01 -0.94
N LEU A 100 5.03 -10.93 -2.19
CA LEU A 100 4.27 -10.36 -3.28
C LEU A 100 3.57 -11.50 -4.04
N LYS A 101 2.25 -11.43 -4.18
CA LYS A 101 1.47 -12.46 -4.88
C LYS A 101 0.79 -11.88 -6.11
N SER A 102 1.07 -12.44 -7.29
CA SER A 102 0.30 -12.15 -8.49
C SER A 102 -1.02 -12.91 -8.48
N LEU A 103 -2.12 -12.28 -8.93
CA LEU A 103 -3.46 -12.89 -8.92
C LEU A 103 -3.87 -13.44 -10.30
N ASN A 104 -3.34 -12.90 -11.40
CA ASN A 104 -3.57 -13.36 -12.77
C ASN A 104 -2.35 -12.99 -13.63
N GLY A 105 -1.74 -13.93 -14.36
CA GLY A 105 -0.64 -13.64 -15.30
C GLY A 105 0.78 -13.72 -14.72
N GLU A 106 1.76 -13.61 -15.62
CA GLU A 106 3.18 -13.59 -15.26
C GLU A 106 3.58 -12.21 -14.75
N PHE A 107 4.63 -12.15 -13.94
CA PHE A 107 5.12 -10.91 -13.33
C PHE A 107 5.37 -9.75 -14.31
N SER A 108 5.74 -10.08 -15.56
CA SER A 108 5.97 -9.13 -16.63
C SER A 108 4.76 -8.27 -16.97
N ASP A 109 3.54 -8.77 -16.75
CA ASP A 109 2.31 -8.09 -17.16
C ASP A 109 1.98 -6.88 -16.26
N PHE A 110 2.69 -6.75 -15.13
CA PHE A 110 2.50 -5.69 -14.13
C PHE A 110 3.51 -4.53 -14.25
N MET A 111 4.46 -4.60 -15.21
CA MET A 111 5.55 -3.63 -15.38
C MET A 111 5.14 -2.33 -16.11
N HIS A 112 3.84 -2.05 -16.22
CA HIS A 112 3.30 -0.90 -16.93
C HIS A 112 2.48 -0.02 -15.98
N GLU A 113 3.16 0.64 -15.04
CA GLU A 113 2.67 1.90 -14.44
C GLU A 113 3.23 3.09 -15.23
#